data_AF-A0A944KF01-F1
#
_entry.id   AF-A0A944KF01-F1
#
_cell.length_a   1.000
_cell.length_b   1.000
_cell.length_c   1.000
_cell.angle_alpha   90.00
_cell.angle_beta   90.00
_cell.angle_gamma   90.00
#
_symmetry.space_group_name_H-M   'P 1'
#
loop_
_entity.id
_entity.type
_entity.pdbx_description
1 polymer ?
#
loop_
_entity_poly.entity_id
_entity_poly.type
_entity_poly.pdbx_seq_one_letter_code
_entity_poly.pdbx_strand_id
1 'polypeptide(L)' 'MPCSCTNKNRQQWEVVVPGQARPVFTSASKPTAQTVAKRYPGSEVRETAPAAKVG' A
#
# COMPACT_ATOMS: atom_id res chain seq x y z
N MET A 1 -2.97 27.46 -7.96
CA MET A 1 -2.49 26.62 -6.84
C MET A 1 -2.03 25.28 -7.42
N PRO A 2 -0.72 25.03 -7.56
CA PRO A 2 -0.24 23.75 -8.02
C PRO A 2 -0.49 22.71 -6.92
N CYS A 3 -1.37 21.74 -7.19
CA CYS A 3 -1.52 20.56 -6.34
C CYS A 3 -0.16 19.87 -6.24
N SER A 4 0.43 19.89 -5.05
CA SER A 4 1.69 19.29 -4.68
C SER A 4 1.59 17.75 -4.71
N CYS A 5 1.47 17.19 -5.91
CA CYS A 5 1.56 15.76 -6.18
C CYS A 5 3.02 15.28 -6.32
N THR A 6 4.00 16.15 -6.06
CA THR A 6 5.44 15.80 -6.06
C THR A 6 5.82 15.15 -4.75
N ASN A 7 5.40 13.91 -4.53
CA ASN A 7 6.07 13.07 -3.55
C ASN A 7 6.40 11.74 -4.22
N LYS A 8 7.51 11.75 -4.97
CA LYS A 8 8.06 10.63 -5.73
C LYS A 8 8.61 9.49 -4.84
N ASN A 9 8.59 9.66 -3.51
CA ASN A 9 9.08 8.70 -2.52
C ASN A 9 8.01 8.34 -1.46
N ARG A 10 6.71 8.33 -1.78
CA ARG A 10 5.74 7.77 -0.82
C ARG A 10 5.90 6.26 -0.84
N GLN A 11 6.65 5.73 0.12
CA GLN A 11 6.57 4.32 0.48
C GLN A 11 5.10 4.03 0.79
N GLN A 12 4.45 3.24 -0.05
CA GLN A 12 3.09 2.79 0.16
C GLN A 12 3.13 1.36 0.68
N TRP A 13 2.29 1.10 1.66
CA TRP A 13 2.13 -0.18 2.32
C TRP A 13 0.76 -0.70 1.96
N GLU A 14 0.74 -1.88 1.37
CA GLU A 14 -0.46 -2.52 0.90
C GLU A 14 -0.71 -3.78 1.70
N VAL A 15 -1.98 -4.05 2.01
CA VAL A 15 -2.41 -5.30 2.63
C VAL A 15 -3.02 -6.15 1.53
N VAL A 16 -2.41 -7.29 1.25
CA VAL A 16 -2.84 -8.22 0.20
C VAL A 16 -3.39 -9.47 0.87
N VAL A 17 -4.55 -9.93 0.41
CA VAL A 17 -5.14 -11.20 0.87
C VAL A 17 -4.96 -12.23 -0.25
N PRO A 18 -4.44 -13.43 0.05
CA PRO A 18 -4.32 -14.49 -0.95
C PRO A 18 -5.70 -14.83 -1.53
N GLY A 19 -5.78 -14.87 -2.87
CA GLY A 19 -7.04 -15.07 -3.59
C GLY A 19 -7.73 -13.77 -4.04
N GLN A 20 -7.24 -12.59 -3.63
CA GLN A 20 -7.69 -11.31 -4.20
C GLN A 20 -6.66 -10.72 -5.17
N ALA A 21 -7.13 -10.25 -6.32
CA ALA A 21 -6.30 -9.63 -7.35
C ALA A 21 -5.83 -8.20 -6.99
N ARG A 22 -6.39 -7.62 -5.92
CA ARG A 22 -6.11 -6.24 -5.49
C ARG A 22 -5.84 -6.20 -3.99
N PRO A 23 -5.00 -5.25 -3.52
CA PRO A 23 -4.85 -5.04 -2.10
C PRO A 23 -6.17 -4.60 -1.48
N VAL A 24 -6.49 -5.14 -0.30
CA VAL A 24 -7.68 -4.75 0.47
C VAL A 24 -7.52 -3.37 1.10
N PHE A 25 -6.27 -2.92 1.27
CA PHE A 25 -5.95 -1.66 1.89
C PHE A 25 -4.60 -1.15 1.41
N THR A 26 -4.48 0.16 1.22
CA THR A 26 -3.22 0.82 0.89
C THR A 26 -3.05 2.07 1.78
N SER A 27 -1.84 2.29 2.29
CA SER A 27 -1.54 3.43 3.16
C SER A 27 -0.09 3.84 3.08
N ALA A 28 0.22 5.11 3.30
CA ALA A 28 1.59 5.59 3.42
C ALA A 28 2.27 5.21 4.76
N SER A 29 1.56 4.55 5.67
CA SER A 29 2.02 4.23 7.02
C SER A 29 2.04 2.72 7.28
N LYS A 30 3.24 2.17 7.44
CA LYS A 30 3.48 0.75 7.82
C LYS A 30 2.71 0.30 9.06
N PRO A 31 2.75 1.01 10.21
CA PRO A 31 2.02 0.55 11.40
C PRO A 31 0.51 0.50 11.15
N THR A 32 -0.03 1.42 10.33
CA THR A 32 -1.43 1.41 9.96
C THR A 32 -1.78 0.18 9.12
N ALA A 33 -0.98 -0.14 8.11
CA ALA A 33 -1.16 -1.34 7.29
C ALA A 33 -1.05 -2.63 8.12
N GLN A 34 -0.15 -2.68 9.11
CA GLN A 34 -0.05 -3.83 10.03
C GLN A 34 -1.28 -3.99 10.93
N THR A 35 -1.84 -2.88 11.44
CA THR A 35 -3.10 -2.95 12.22
C THR A 35 -4.25 -3.48 11.37
N VAL A 36 -4.32 -3.06 10.10
CA VAL A 36 -5.35 -3.52 9.18
C VAL A 36 -5.14 -4.99 8.81
N ALA A 37 -3.90 -5.42 8.57
CA ALA A 37 -3.58 -6.82 8.27
C ALA A 37 -4.03 -7.77 9.39
N LYS A 38 -3.96 -7.37 10.66
CA LYS A 38 -4.49 -8.17 11.78
C LYS A 38 -5.99 -8.46 11.68
N ARG A 39 -6.76 -7.66 10.93
CA ARG A 39 -8.19 -7.88 10.70
C ARG A 39 -8.48 -8.83 9.53
N TYR A 40 -7.50 -9.08 8.67
CA TYR A 40 -7.63 -9.96 7.51
C TYR A 40 -6.76 -11.21 7.71
N PRO A 41 -7.36 -12.35 8.12
CA PRO A 41 -6.60 -13.57 8.34
C PRO A 41 -5.92 -14.04 7.06
N GLY A 42 -4.64 -14.39 7.16
CA GLY A 42 -3.81 -14.78 6.01
C GLY A 42 -3.37 -13.62 5.11
N SER A 43 -3.62 -12.37 5.50
CA SER A 43 -3.13 -11.21 4.75
C SER A 43 -1.64 -10.96 4.94
N GLU A 44 -1.01 -10.40 3.90
CA GLU A 44 0.39 -10.00 3.88
C GLU A 44 0.52 -8.49 3.69
N VAL A 45 1.38 -7.85 4.48
CA VAL A 45 1.74 -6.44 4.28
C VAL A 45 2.92 -6.37 3.33
N ARG A 46 2.74 -5.68 2.20
CA ARG A 46 3.77 -5.48 1.18
C ARG A 46 4.10 -4.00 1.04
N GLU A 47 5.37 -3.68 0.87
CA GLU A 47 5.80 -2.33 0.50
C GLU A 47 5.71 -2.20 -1.02
N THR A 48 4.74 -1.42 -1.49
CA THR A 48 4.67 -0.98 -2.87
C THR A 48 5.46 0.32 -2.97
N ALA A 49 6.65 0.25 -3.56
CA ALA A 49 7.28 1.43 -4.13
C ALA A 49 6.28 2.05 -5.11
N PRO A 50 6.15 3.40 -5.19
CA PRO A 50 5.21 4.02 -6.11
C PRO A 50 5.50 3.41 -7.47
N ALA A 51 4.49 2.79 -8.06
CA ALA A 51 4.63 2.08 -9.32
C ALA A 51 5.52 2.92 -10.24
N ALA A 52 6.75 2.46 -10.48
CA ALA A 52 7.39 2.70 -11.75
C ALA A 52 6.46 2.02 -12.75
N LYS A 53 5.36 2.70 -13.11
CA LYS A 53 4.75 2.52 -14.41
C LYS A 53 5.89 2.84 -15.36
N VAL A 54 6.52 1.77 -15.81
CA VAL A 54 7.34 1.72 -17.02
C VAL A 54 6.61 2.58 -18.04
N GLY A 55 7.24 3.70 -18.39
CA GLY A 55 6.80 4.58 -19.46
C GLY A 55 6.96 3.90 -20.82
#